data_AF-A0A3C0W1G0-F1
#
_entry.id   AF-A0A3C0W1G0-F1
#
_cell.length_a   1.000
_cell.length_b   1.000
_cell.length_c   1.000
_cell.angle_alpha   90.00
_cell.angle_beta   90.00
_cell.angle_gamma   90.00
#
_symmetry.space_group_name_H-M   'P 1'
#
loop_
_entity.id
_entity.type
_entity.pdbx_description
1 polymer ?
#
loop_
_entity_poly.entity_id
_entity_poly.type
_entity_poly.pdbx_seq_one_letter_code
_entity_poly.pdbx_strand_id
1 'polypeptide(L)'
;FSFQSDGPLDMRMDRRQPVTAEQLVNELEPEELAEIFWKLGGERKSRRIARAIVEQRSMQRLESTLQLAEVVERACPRRGARTHPATGVFQALRMAVNDELGQVERGLEAGWSVLKPGGRMAVITFHSGEDRAVKQFSRDLARPYTVRGEVDLPELREPREPLARELSRKAIKP
;
A
#
# COMPACT_ATOMS: atom_id res chain seq x y z
N PHE A 1 -4.01 -2.62 14.54
CA PHE A 1 -5.09 -3.50 14.03
C PHE A 1 -4.60 -4.93 14.03
N SER A 2 -5.37 -5.86 14.59
CA SER A 2 -5.02 -7.28 14.65
C SER A 2 -6.22 -8.11 14.24
N PHE A 3 -5.99 -9.23 13.55
CA PHE A 3 -6.98 -10.29 13.34
C PHE A 3 -6.75 -11.49 14.28
N GLN A 4 -5.77 -11.39 15.19
CA GLN A 4 -5.57 -12.39 16.26
C GLN A 4 -6.55 -12.18 17.43
N SER A 5 -7.23 -11.04 17.46
CA SER A 5 -8.28 -10.72 18.43
C SER A 5 -9.45 -10.13 17.67
N ASP A 6 -10.66 -10.55 18.03
CA ASP A 6 -11.86 -10.06 17.40
C ASP A 6 -12.10 -8.58 17.71
N GLY A 7 -12.72 -7.89 16.78
CA GLY A 7 -13.09 -6.50 16.93
C GLY A 7 -13.70 -5.93 15.66
N PRO A 8 -14.18 -4.68 15.71
CA PRO A 8 -14.80 -4.04 14.56
C PRO A 8 -13.85 -3.96 13.37
N LEU A 9 -14.37 -4.18 12.17
CA LEU A 9 -13.63 -4.08 10.92
C LEU A 9 -13.41 -2.61 10.52
N ASP A 10 -12.70 -1.83 11.35
CA ASP A 10 -12.53 -0.39 11.16
C ASP A 10 -11.27 -0.06 10.34
N MET A 11 -10.09 -0.44 10.86
CA MET A 11 -8.76 -0.17 10.29
C MET A 11 -8.35 1.30 10.09
N ARG A 12 -9.14 2.28 10.51
CA ARG A 12 -8.78 3.71 10.41
C ARG A 12 -7.79 4.12 11.49
N MET A 13 -6.69 4.75 11.09
CA MET A 13 -5.74 5.40 12.00
C MET A 13 -6.29 6.76 12.46
N ASP A 14 -6.97 7.49 11.58
CA ASP A 14 -7.72 8.71 11.92
C ASP A 14 -9.22 8.42 11.92
N ARG A 15 -9.86 8.45 13.10
CA ARG A 15 -11.30 8.17 13.22
C ARG A 15 -12.20 9.21 12.58
N ARG A 16 -11.67 10.36 12.16
CA ARG A 16 -12.42 11.40 11.45
C ARG A 16 -12.62 11.05 9.97
N GLN A 17 -11.83 10.13 9.42
CA GLN A 17 -11.97 9.74 8.02
C GLN A 17 -13.22 8.87 7.82
N PRO A 18 -13.93 9.04 6.69
CA PRO A 18 -15.26 8.46 6.52
C PRO A 18 -15.23 6.97 6.18
N VAL A 19 -14.14 6.48 5.57
CA VAL A 19 -14.05 5.12 5.01
C VAL A 19 -13.44 4.15 6.03
N THR A 20 -14.16 3.09 6.37
CA THR A 20 -13.69 1.93 7.16
C THR A 20 -13.37 0.73 6.27
N ALA A 21 -12.62 -0.23 6.80
CA ALA A 21 -12.43 -1.52 6.13
C ALA A 21 -13.76 -2.26 5.94
N GLU A 22 -14.70 -2.13 6.87
CA GLU A 22 -16.06 -2.67 6.78
C GLU A 22 -16.77 -2.17 5.53
N GLN A 23 -16.74 -0.85 5.29
CA GLN A 23 -17.35 -0.27 4.09
C GLN A 23 -16.67 -0.80 2.83
N LEU A 24 -15.33 -0.80 2.78
CA LEU A 24 -14.61 -1.33 1.62
C LEU A 24 -15.03 -2.77 1.29
N VAL A 25 -15.01 -3.67 2.27
CA VAL A 25 -15.33 -5.09 2.01
C VAL A 25 -16.80 -5.32 1.70
N ASN A 26 -17.71 -4.48 2.18
CA ASN A 26 -19.14 -4.68 1.98
C ASN A 26 -19.72 -3.91 0.78
N GLU A 27 -19.02 -2.90 0.25
CA GLU A 27 -19.58 -2.00 -0.76
C GLU A 27 -18.82 -2.02 -2.10
N LEU A 28 -17.51 -2.28 -2.11
CA LEU A 28 -16.74 -2.32 -3.36
C LEU A 28 -17.09 -3.52 -4.23
N GLU A 29 -16.96 -3.38 -5.54
CA GLU A 29 -17.11 -4.48 -6.49
C GLU A 29 -15.97 -5.51 -6.34
N PRO A 30 -16.18 -6.78 -6.73
CA PRO A 30 -15.16 -7.83 -6.55
C PRO A 30 -13.87 -7.53 -7.29
N GLU A 31 -13.92 -6.86 -8.44
CA GLU A 31 -12.75 -6.45 -9.21
C GLU A 31 -11.90 -5.42 -8.45
N GLU A 32 -12.54 -4.43 -7.83
CA GLU A 32 -11.88 -3.38 -7.05
C GLU A 32 -11.22 -3.96 -5.78
N LEU A 33 -11.92 -4.86 -5.09
CA LEU A 33 -11.36 -5.60 -3.96
C LEU A 33 -10.16 -6.44 -4.38
N ALA A 34 -10.28 -7.15 -5.50
CA ALA A 34 -9.20 -7.97 -6.02
C ALA A 34 -7.98 -7.12 -6.39
N GLU A 35 -8.20 -5.92 -6.91
CA GLU A 35 -7.15 -4.97 -7.24
C GLU A 35 -6.43 -4.47 -5.98
N ILE A 36 -7.17 -4.07 -4.95
CA ILE A 36 -6.62 -3.66 -3.64
C ILE A 36 -5.75 -4.78 -3.06
N PHE A 37 -6.27 -6.01 -2.96
CA PHE A 37 -5.53 -7.13 -2.37
C PHE A 37 -4.28 -7.51 -3.18
N TRP A 38 -4.32 -7.35 -4.50
CA TRP A 38 -3.18 -7.62 -5.35
C TRP A 38 -2.13 -6.52 -5.29
N LYS A 39 -2.52 -5.27 -5.52
CA LYS A 39 -1.60 -4.12 -5.61
C LYS A 39 -0.99 -3.77 -4.27
N LEU A 40 -1.79 -3.75 -3.20
CA LEU A 40 -1.34 -3.32 -1.87
C LEU A 40 -0.88 -4.49 -1.01
N GLY A 41 -1.59 -5.61 -1.06
CA GLY A 41 -1.29 -6.80 -0.25
C GLY A 41 -0.38 -7.84 -0.91
N GLY A 42 -0.11 -7.73 -2.22
CA GLY A 42 0.65 -8.74 -2.97
C GLY A 42 -0.03 -10.11 -3.06
N GLU A 43 -1.35 -10.19 -2.83
CA GLU A 43 -2.06 -11.46 -2.73
C GLU A 43 -2.37 -12.05 -4.10
N ARG A 44 -1.69 -13.15 -4.46
CA ARG A 44 -1.83 -13.80 -5.77
C ARG A 44 -3.23 -14.39 -6.00
N LYS A 45 -3.92 -14.78 -4.92
CA LYS A 45 -5.29 -15.31 -4.98
C LYS A 45 -6.35 -14.21 -4.79
N SER A 46 -6.00 -12.94 -5.03
CA SER A 46 -6.88 -11.78 -4.79
C SER A 46 -8.29 -11.93 -5.35
N ARG A 47 -8.42 -12.33 -6.62
CA ARG A 47 -9.73 -12.53 -7.28
C ARG A 47 -10.59 -13.58 -6.59
N ARG A 48 -9.98 -14.67 -6.11
CA ARG A 48 -10.69 -15.74 -5.40
C ARG A 48 -11.18 -15.26 -4.03
N ILE A 49 -10.33 -14.50 -3.33
CA ILE A 49 -10.68 -13.92 -2.02
C ILE A 49 -11.80 -12.88 -2.18
N ALA A 50 -11.69 -11.98 -3.14
CA ALA A 50 -12.70 -10.96 -3.40
C ALA A 50 -14.08 -11.59 -3.70
N ARG A 51 -14.12 -12.62 -4.56
CA ARG A 51 -15.36 -13.37 -4.80
C ARG A 51 -15.94 -14.00 -3.54
N ALA A 52 -15.10 -14.62 -2.70
CA ALA A 52 -15.57 -15.21 -1.44
C ALA A 52 -16.10 -14.16 -0.46
N ILE A 53 -15.52 -12.97 -0.43
CA ILE A 53 -16.02 -11.83 0.36
C ILE A 53 -17.38 -11.37 -0.16
N VAL A 54 -17.53 -11.19 -1.47
CA VAL A 54 -18.80 -10.77 -2.09
C VAL A 54 -19.89 -11.83 -1.88
N GLU A 55 -19.55 -13.11 -2.00
CA GLU A 55 -20.47 -14.21 -1.71
C GLU A 55 -20.89 -14.20 -0.25
N GLN A 56 -19.94 -14.09 0.70
CA GLN A 56 -20.25 -14.04 2.13
C GLN A 56 -21.16 -12.85 2.46
N ARG A 57 -20.83 -11.64 1.99
CA ARG A 57 -21.61 -10.43 2.32
C ARG A 57 -23.02 -10.43 1.75
N SER A 58 -23.27 -11.22 0.69
CA SER A 58 -24.62 -11.40 0.16
C SER A 58 -25.54 -12.19 1.11
N MET A 59 -24.95 -13.01 1.99
CA MET A 59 -25.66 -13.75 3.04
C MET A 59 -25.65 -12.99 4.38
N GLN A 60 -24.50 -12.45 4.77
CA GLN A 60 -24.33 -11.72 6.02
C GLN A 60 -23.20 -10.71 5.90
N ARG A 61 -23.49 -9.45 6.23
CA ARG A 61 -22.52 -8.36 6.25
C ARG A 61 -21.32 -8.72 7.13
N LEU A 62 -20.11 -8.35 6.67
CA LEU A 62 -18.87 -8.58 7.40
C LEU A 62 -18.59 -7.38 8.31
N GLU A 63 -18.67 -7.58 9.62
CA GLU A 63 -18.57 -6.52 10.64
C GLU A 63 -17.31 -6.65 11.51
N SER A 64 -16.73 -7.85 11.58
CA SER A 64 -15.61 -8.15 12.47
C SER A 64 -14.36 -8.66 11.77
N THR A 65 -13.22 -8.48 12.43
CA THR A 65 -11.92 -8.98 11.94
C THR A 65 -11.88 -10.50 11.85
N LEU A 66 -12.49 -11.24 12.79
CA LEU A 66 -12.53 -12.71 12.71
C LEU A 66 -13.38 -13.20 11.55
N GLN A 67 -14.56 -12.61 11.33
CA GLN A 67 -15.44 -12.98 10.21
C GLN A 67 -14.70 -12.87 8.87
N LEU A 68 -13.99 -11.75 8.65
CA LEU A 68 -13.20 -11.58 7.44
C LEU A 68 -12.05 -12.59 7.36
N ALA A 69 -11.34 -12.83 8.46
CA ALA A 69 -10.24 -13.79 8.50
C ALA A 69 -10.69 -15.21 8.13
N GLU A 70 -11.84 -15.65 8.63
CA GLU A 70 -12.44 -16.96 8.33
C GLU A 70 -12.84 -17.09 6.86
N VAL A 71 -13.42 -16.04 6.26
CA VAL A 71 -13.72 -16.04 4.81
C VAL A 71 -12.43 -16.22 4.00
N VAL A 72 -11.39 -15.46 4.34
CA VAL A 72 -10.11 -15.53 3.63
C VAL A 72 -9.45 -16.90 3.81
N GLU A 73 -9.52 -17.48 5.01
CA GLU A 73 -8.96 -18.80 5.29
C GLU A 73 -9.68 -19.90 4.51
N ARG A 74 -11.02 -19.89 4.49
CA ARG A 74 -11.83 -20.83 3.69
C ARG A 74 -11.55 -20.68 2.19
N ALA A 75 -11.41 -19.44 1.72
CA ALA A 75 -11.10 -19.17 0.32
C ALA A 75 -9.69 -19.62 -0.07
N CYS A 76 -8.70 -19.41 0.81
CA CYS A 76 -7.29 -19.61 0.52
C CYS A 76 -6.55 -20.38 1.63
N PRO A 77 -6.91 -21.65 1.87
CA PRO A 77 -6.25 -22.44 2.90
C PRO A 77 -4.77 -22.59 2.56
N ARG A 78 -3.90 -22.25 3.51
CA ARG A 78 -2.44 -22.44 3.42
C ARG A 78 -2.00 -23.41 4.50
N ARG A 79 -2.00 -24.70 4.17
CA ARG A 79 -1.45 -25.74 5.07
C ARG A 79 0.06 -25.51 5.24
N GLY A 80 0.53 -25.37 6.48
CA GLY A 80 1.96 -25.30 6.83
C GLY A 80 2.66 -23.96 6.60
N ALA A 81 1.94 -22.88 6.30
CA ALA A 81 2.55 -21.56 6.18
C ALA A 81 2.79 -20.93 7.57
N ARG A 82 3.96 -20.30 7.78
CA ARG A 82 4.26 -19.53 9.01
C ARG A 82 3.37 -18.31 9.20
N THR A 83 2.78 -17.80 8.11
CA THR A 83 1.99 -16.57 8.10
C THR A 83 0.54 -16.89 7.76
N HIS A 84 -0.38 -16.39 8.58
CA HIS A 84 -1.81 -16.56 8.39
C HIS A 84 -2.24 -16.04 7.00
N PRO A 85 -3.08 -16.76 6.24
CA PRO A 85 -3.47 -16.38 4.89
C PRO A 85 -4.11 -14.99 4.81
N ALA A 86 -4.81 -14.55 5.85
CA ALA A 86 -5.44 -13.23 5.90
C ALA A 86 -4.45 -12.05 6.05
N THR A 87 -3.18 -12.30 6.38
CA THR A 87 -2.22 -11.21 6.67
C THR A 87 -2.10 -10.20 5.53
N GLY A 88 -1.98 -10.66 4.28
CA GLY A 88 -1.88 -9.78 3.11
C GLY A 88 -3.16 -9.00 2.82
N VAL A 89 -4.33 -9.61 3.08
CA VAL A 89 -5.65 -8.96 2.92
C VAL A 89 -5.82 -7.84 3.95
N PHE A 90 -5.48 -8.11 5.20
CA PHE A 90 -5.55 -7.12 6.27
C PHE A 90 -4.56 -5.97 6.05
N GLN A 91 -3.35 -6.27 5.57
CA GLN A 91 -2.39 -5.23 5.18
C GLN A 91 -2.95 -4.37 4.04
N ALA A 92 -3.51 -4.99 3.00
CA ALA A 92 -4.07 -4.26 1.86
C ALA A 92 -5.21 -3.33 2.27
N LEU A 93 -6.15 -3.81 3.10
CA LEU A 93 -7.26 -3.00 3.58
C LEU A 93 -6.77 -1.84 4.45
N ARG A 94 -5.81 -2.07 5.34
CA ARG A 94 -5.21 -1.01 6.16
C ARG A 94 -4.59 0.07 5.27
N MET A 95 -3.82 -0.33 4.27
CA MET A 95 -3.19 0.58 3.32
C MET A 95 -4.21 1.38 2.51
N ALA A 96 -5.29 0.72 2.04
CA ALA A 96 -6.35 1.37 1.29
C ALA A 96 -7.14 2.37 2.14
N VAL A 97 -7.54 1.97 3.36
CA VAL A 97 -8.32 2.81 4.28
C VAL A 97 -7.58 4.08 4.67
N ASN A 98 -6.27 4.00 4.86
CA ASN A 98 -5.45 5.12 5.35
C ASN A 98 -4.69 5.86 4.24
N ASP A 99 -4.91 5.51 2.97
CA ASP A 99 -4.16 6.03 1.82
C ASP A 99 -2.63 6.02 2.08
N GLU A 100 -2.10 4.92 2.64
CA GLU A 100 -0.74 4.90 3.20
C GLU A 100 0.32 5.28 2.14
N LEU A 101 0.16 4.78 0.90
CA LEU A 101 1.08 5.12 -0.19
C LEU A 101 0.97 6.59 -0.60
N GLY A 102 -0.25 7.13 -0.74
CA GLY A 102 -0.44 8.54 -1.06
C GLY A 102 0.09 9.47 0.04
N GLN A 103 -0.02 9.07 1.31
CA GLN A 103 0.57 9.81 2.43
C GLN A 103 2.11 9.81 2.37
N VAL A 104 2.72 8.70 1.96
CA VAL A 104 4.18 8.64 1.76
C VAL A 104 4.61 9.57 0.64
N GLU A 105 3.94 9.55 -0.51
CA GLU A 105 4.24 10.44 -1.64
C GLU A 105 4.14 11.91 -1.23
N ARG A 106 3.01 12.32 -0.62
CA ARG A 106 2.81 13.70 -0.14
C ARG A 106 3.83 14.08 0.94
N GLY A 107 4.16 13.17 1.84
CA GLY A 107 5.14 13.38 2.90
C GLY A 107 6.56 13.57 2.35
N LEU A 108 6.93 12.81 1.32
CA LEU A 108 8.22 12.95 0.63
C LEU A 108 8.33 14.31 -0.07
N GLU A 109 7.29 14.71 -0.81
CA GLU A 109 7.25 16.01 -1.49
C GLU A 109 7.31 17.17 -0.49
N ALA A 110 6.48 17.13 0.56
CA ALA A 110 6.45 18.15 1.59
C ALA A 110 7.80 18.25 2.31
N GLY A 111 8.35 17.10 2.75
CA GLY A 111 9.64 17.05 3.43
C GLY A 111 10.80 17.53 2.55
N TRP A 112 10.76 17.25 1.24
CA TRP A 112 11.73 17.79 0.29
C TRP A 112 11.60 19.31 0.13
N SER A 113 10.38 19.84 0.01
CA SER A 113 10.12 21.26 -0.23
C SER A 113 10.63 22.18 0.89
N VAL A 114 10.68 21.69 2.13
CA VAL A 114 11.14 22.46 3.30
C VAL A 114 12.63 22.25 3.60
N LEU A 115 13.30 21.37 2.86
CA LEU A 115 14.71 21.03 3.09
C LEU A 115 15.62 22.15 2.56
N LYS A 116 16.49 22.68 3.42
CA LYS A 116 17.50 23.65 2.99
C LYS A 116 18.55 22.99 2.08
N PRO A 117 19.19 23.76 1.18
CA PRO A 117 20.33 23.27 0.42
C PRO A 117 21.39 22.62 1.33
N GLY A 118 21.85 21.41 0.96
CA GLY A 118 22.78 20.61 1.76
C GLY A 118 22.13 19.78 2.89
N GLY A 119 20.83 19.93 3.11
CA GLY A 119 20.06 19.12 4.06
C GLY A 119 19.99 17.65 3.65
N ARG A 120 19.64 16.78 4.61
CA ARG A 120 19.51 15.34 4.39
C ARG A 120 18.10 14.88 4.76
N MET A 121 17.52 14.07 3.89
CA MET A 121 16.27 13.36 4.14
C MET A 121 16.59 11.88 4.39
N ALA A 122 16.06 11.32 5.47
CA ALA A 122 16.15 9.91 5.80
C ALA A 122 14.74 9.36 6.01
N VAL A 123 14.43 8.22 5.38
CA VAL A 123 13.09 7.61 5.40
C VAL A 123 13.23 6.16 5.82
N ILE A 124 12.41 5.74 6.78
CA ILE A 124 12.34 4.35 7.26
C ILE A 124 11.06 3.74 6.69
N THR A 125 11.19 2.61 6.03
CA THR A 125 10.08 1.90 5.38
C THR A 125 9.89 0.53 6.00
N PHE A 126 8.64 0.12 6.20
CA PHE A 126 8.26 -1.15 6.81
C PHE A 126 7.85 -2.21 5.78
N HIS A 127 7.43 -1.79 4.59
CA HIS A 127 7.10 -2.72 3.51
C HIS A 127 7.63 -2.30 2.14
N SER A 128 7.58 -3.22 1.18
CA SER A 128 8.18 -3.08 -0.15
C SER A 128 7.53 -2.00 -1.02
N GLY A 129 6.27 -1.64 -0.74
CA GLY A 129 5.55 -0.57 -1.44
C GLY A 129 6.14 0.80 -1.13
N GLU A 130 6.32 1.11 0.16
CA GLU A 130 6.95 2.35 0.63
C GLU A 130 8.39 2.45 0.11
N ASP A 131 9.19 1.39 0.26
CA ASP A 131 10.58 1.34 -0.22
C ASP A 131 10.68 1.65 -1.72
N ARG A 132 9.75 1.12 -2.52
CA ARG A 132 9.67 1.42 -3.94
C ARG A 132 9.34 2.89 -4.20
N ALA A 133 8.36 3.46 -3.51
CA ALA A 133 7.96 4.86 -3.64
C ALA A 133 9.12 5.80 -3.29
N VAL A 134 9.80 5.57 -2.16
CA VAL A 134 10.96 6.35 -1.73
C VAL A 134 12.11 6.27 -2.74
N LYS A 135 12.41 5.07 -3.26
CA LYS A 135 13.46 4.89 -4.27
C LYS A 135 13.12 5.57 -5.59
N GLN A 136 11.86 5.51 -6.02
CA GLN A 136 11.40 6.20 -7.22
C GLN A 136 11.54 7.71 -7.05
N PHE A 137 11.06 8.26 -5.94
CA PHE A 137 11.19 9.68 -5.61
C PHE A 137 12.65 10.15 -5.59
N SER A 138 13.53 9.43 -4.89
CA SER A 138 14.97 9.73 -4.84
C SER A 138 15.62 9.70 -6.23
N ARG A 139 15.32 8.67 -7.04
CA ARG A 139 15.79 8.55 -8.43
C ARG A 139 15.30 9.71 -9.30
N ASP A 140 14.05 10.12 -9.13
CA ASP A 140 13.46 11.22 -9.89
C ASP A 140 14.02 12.58 -9.49
N LEU A 141 14.57 12.75 -8.28
CA LEU A 141 15.32 13.94 -7.91
C LEU A 141 16.78 13.89 -8.38
N ALA A 142 17.40 12.70 -8.37
CA ALA A 142 18.79 12.51 -8.74
C ALA A 142 19.03 12.40 -10.26
N ARG A 143 17.98 12.23 -11.07
CA ARG A 143 18.14 12.11 -12.53
C ARG A 143 18.67 13.41 -13.15
N PRO A 144 19.66 13.35 -14.07
CA PRO A 144 20.26 14.51 -14.71
C PRO A 144 19.49 14.97 -15.97
N TYR A 145 18.20 14.64 -16.06
CA TYR A 145 17.34 15.11 -17.15
C TYR A 145 15.89 15.29 -16.69
N THR A 146 15.12 16.08 -17.43
CA THR A 146 13.66 16.05 -17.44
C THR A 146 13.16 15.33 -18.69
N VAL A 147 11.88 14.97 -18.73
CA VAL A 147 11.24 14.32 -19.87
C VAL A 147 10.10 15.22 -20.33
N ARG A 148 10.04 15.54 -21.61
CA ARG A 148 8.90 16.22 -22.23
C ARG A 148 7.79 15.20 -22.49
N GLY A 149 6.70 15.25 -21.74
CA GLY A 149 5.57 14.33 -21.86
C GLY A 149 5.56 13.23 -20.79
N GLU A 150 4.72 12.22 -20.97
CA GLU A 150 4.42 11.21 -19.94
C GLU A 150 5.34 9.98 -19.95
N VAL A 151 6.06 9.75 -21.06
CA VAL A 151 6.88 8.55 -21.27
C VAL A 151 8.35 8.90 -21.37
N ASP A 152 9.19 8.20 -20.60
CA ASP A 152 10.64 8.38 -20.63
C ASP A 152 11.27 7.73 -21.87
N LEU A 153 11.32 8.50 -22.96
CA LEU A 153 11.99 8.13 -24.20
C LEU A 153 13.28 8.96 -24.37
N PRO A 154 14.39 8.38 -24.85
CA PRO A 154 15.65 9.10 -25.04
C PRO A 154 15.52 10.41 -25.81
N GLU A 155 14.65 10.45 -26.82
CA GLU A 155 14.38 11.64 -27.67
C GLU A 155 13.66 12.77 -26.92
N LEU A 156 12.94 12.45 -25.84
CA LEU A 156 12.15 13.40 -25.05
C LEU A 156 12.94 13.93 -23.84
N ARG A 157 14.18 13.49 -23.64
CA ARG A 157 15.01 13.85 -22.49
C ARG A 157 15.69 15.20 -22.69
N GLU A 158 15.56 16.06 -21.71
CA GLU A 158 16.26 17.34 -21.66
C GLU A 158 17.21 17.39 -20.47
N PRO A 159 18.50 17.70 -20.66
CA PRO A 159 19.47 17.77 -19.56
C PRO A 159 19.03 18.72 -18.44
N ARG A 160 19.29 18.34 -17.19
CA ARG A 160 19.14 19.21 -16.01
C ARG A 160 20.19 18.85 -14.97
N GLU A 161 20.53 19.80 -14.11
CA GLU A 161 21.30 19.51 -12.90
C GLU A 161 20.49 18.64 -11.93
N PRO A 162 21.05 17.53 -11.40
CA PRO A 162 20.42 16.73 -10.37
C PRO A 162 20.03 17.56 -9.16
N LEU A 163 18.79 17.42 -8.69
CA LEU A 163 18.28 18.14 -7.53
C LEU A 163 18.73 17.50 -6.21
N ALA A 164 18.99 16.20 -6.23
CA ALA A 164 19.44 15.44 -5.08
C ALA A 164 20.61 14.51 -5.44
N ARG A 165 21.37 14.11 -4.42
CA ARG A 165 22.37 13.05 -4.52
C ARG A 165 21.98 11.90 -3.60
N GLU A 166 21.82 10.71 -4.17
CA GLU A 166 21.61 9.49 -3.39
C GLU A 166 22.90 9.11 -2.66
N LEU A 167 22.87 9.07 -1.32
CA LEU A 167 24.05 8.76 -0.49
C LEU A 167 24.32 7.26 -0.37
N SER A 168 23.29 6.43 -0.50
CA SER A 168 23.40 4.97 -0.51
C SER A 168 22.37 4.39 -1.45
N ARG A 169 22.80 3.51 -2.36
CA ARG A 169 21.91 2.74 -3.25
C ARG A 169 21.25 1.53 -2.58
N LYS A 170 21.69 1.18 -1.37
CA LYS A 170 21.16 0.05 -0.59
C LYS A 170 20.52 0.56 0.69
N ALA A 171 19.48 -0.15 1.14
CA ALA A 171 18.91 0.08 2.45
C ALA A 171 20.01 -0.04 3.52
N ILE A 172 20.11 0.98 4.37
CA ILE A 172 21.02 0.96 5.52
C ILE A 172 20.34 0.11 6.58
N LYS A 173 20.92 -1.05 6.88
CA LYS A 173 20.43 -1.91 7.97
C LYS A 173 21.00 -1.38 9.30
N PRO A 174 20.23 -1.46 10.40
CA PRO A 174 20.77 -1.21 11.73
C PRO A 174 21.95 -2.16 12.04
#